data_AF-M1W7D1-F1
#
_entry.id   AF-M1W7D1-F1
#
_cell.length_a   1.000
_cell.length_b   1.000
_cell.length_c   1.000
_cell.angle_alpha   90.00
_cell.angle_beta   90.00
_cell.angle_gamma   90.00
#
_symmetry.space_group_name_H-M   'P 1'
#
loop_
_entity.id
_entity.type
_entity.pdbx_description
1 polymer ?
#
loop_
_entity_poly.entity_id
_entity_poly.type
_entity_poly.pdbx_seq_one_letter_code
_entity_poly.pdbx_strand_id
1 'polypeptide(L)'
;MTPNPSTPSSSSSSSSSIQVRAHPSKHRALHATRALPAGHTIHIFTSPLLLLPTLAHLSSVCAHCLQPGTPRACSRCHAAYYCDAACQRAGWAAVHSRECKALRARRGRSGAELPTPVRALVQVLLLGGEVEEGLTMLDGHEEVRRGRGGRAWGDLEMMAAAACVFAGKEGDGGRAVGLLCKSVKSVKSVKSVKSVKSVKSVKSVKSVKSVKSVKSVKSVKSVKSVKSVKSVKSVKSVKSVKSVKSVKSIQTNAFLRFDAHLADQVGIFLDPTLAMANHSCVPNATVLFIGRTAVLRAERDIREGEEIEVCYTDYTNPISQRKSALQEYCFTCQCPRCANNLNVYQVCAQSPTGNGDMSCSVLGSNTSSLQNHPGASDPQKIRVAAQFCTEPDPELTGSSPEAKRMLKIHLTGYKPLIENDLWAVSPLPQILTEVSLYYTHEQKFAYAVAVAAMVAVECDPYRYAAPFHAIRLKNLLMVIKLLVLTAEDSAALRQAPRAVAARGLEGEVLEMLAEMDQVSLSQMLLIMVMKAASPPGDGLEQWSLGVQARELYEDIAGLEGREQELSLIHAWRDDPESESSRRFFEYAVVKQMAALADLGKRVVRTEWQV
;
A
#
# COMPACT_ATOMS: atom_id res chain seq x y z
N MET A 1 -62.01 10.71 -21.55
CA MET A 1 -61.04 9.62 -21.83
C MET A 1 -59.87 10.26 -22.56
N THR A 2 -58.82 10.55 -21.80
CA THR A 2 -57.59 11.21 -22.23
C THR A 2 -56.64 10.19 -22.87
N PRO A 3 -55.98 10.50 -23.99
CA PRO A 3 -54.90 9.67 -24.53
C PRO A 3 -53.59 9.92 -23.75
N ASN A 4 -52.89 8.84 -23.41
CA ASN A 4 -51.63 8.81 -22.69
C ASN A 4 -50.50 9.54 -23.46
N PRO A 5 -49.65 10.34 -22.78
CA PRO A 5 -48.43 10.87 -23.37
C PRO A 5 -47.33 9.79 -23.40
N SER A 6 -46.76 9.63 -24.59
CA SER A 6 -45.62 8.79 -24.93
C SER A 6 -44.39 9.06 -24.05
N THR A 7 -43.77 7.97 -23.59
CA THR A 7 -42.45 7.91 -22.96
C THR A 7 -41.36 8.48 -23.88
N PRO A 8 -40.39 9.28 -23.37
CA PRO A 8 -39.23 9.66 -24.16
C PRO A 8 -38.31 8.45 -24.31
N SER A 9 -37.93 8.16 -25.56
CA SER A 9 -36.94 7.19 -25.96
C SER A 9 -35.61 7.38 -25.21
N SER A 10 -35.17 6.31 -24.55
CA SER A 10 -33.90 6.19 -23.84
C SER A 10 -32.71 6.47 -24.77
N SER A 11 -32.03 7.59 -24.53
CA SER A 11 -30.63 7.75 -24.91
C SER A 11 -29.78 6.79 -24.08
N SER A 12 -28.81 6.15 -24.71
CA SER A 12 -27.90 5.17 -24.12
C SER A 12 -27.01 5.80 -23.02
N SER A 13 -27.51 5.85 -21.79
CA SER A 13 -26.69 6.14 -20.60
C SER A 13 -25.96 4.86 -20.20
N SER A 14 -24.62 4.86 -20.18
CA SER A 14 -23.84 3.74 -19.65
C SER A 14 -24.31 3.41 -18.23
N SER A 15 -24.90 2.23 -18.02
CA SER A 15 -25.32 1.78 -16.70
C SER A 15 -24.10 1.69 -15.78
N SER A 16 -24.08 2.47 -14.69
CA SER A 16 -23.04 2.39 -13.66
C SER A 16 -22.85 0.95 -13.17
N SER A 17 -21.61 0.47 -13.02
CA SER A 17 -21.28 -0.86 -12.47
C SER A 17 -21.69 -1.04 -11.00
N ILE A 18 -22.07 0.05 -10.34
CA ILE A 18 -22.39 0.09 -8.91
C ILE A 18 -23.73 0.79 -8.66
N GLN A 19 -24.43 0.37 -7.61
CA GLN A 19 -25.65 0.99 -7.12
C GLN A 19 -25.71 0.94 -5.59
N VAL A 20 -26.23 1.98 -4.96
CA VAL A 20 -26.51 2.00 -3.51
C VAL A 20 -27.90 1.43 -3.26
N ARG A 21 -28.02 0.45 -2.36
CA ARG A 21 -29.30 -0.17 -1.96
C ARG A 21 -29.43 -0.21 -0.44
N ALA A 22 -30.66 -0.38 0.05
CA ALA A 22 -30.88 -0.68 1.46
C ALA A 22 -30.33 -2.08 1.78
N HIS A 23 -29.70 -2.23 2.94
CA HIS A 23 -29.16 -3.48 3.45
C HIS A 23 -29.88 -3.87 4.75
N PRO A 24 -30.36 -5.13 4.90
CA PRO A 24 -31.19 -5.53 6.04
C PRO A 24 -30.60 -5.24 7.42
N SER A 25 -29.27 -5.37 7.57
CA SER A 25 -28.57 -5.22 8.86
C SER A 25 -27.51 -4.12 8.89
N LYS A 26 -27.23 -3.47 7.75
CA LYS A 26 -26.14 -2.47 7.60
C LYS A 26 -26.67 -1.11 7.12
N HIS A 27 -27.99 -0.94 7.14
CA HIS A 27 -28.73 0.20 6.60
C HIS A 27 -28.61 0.35 5.08
N ARG A 28 -27.43 0.69 4.56
CA ARG A 28 -27.18 0.85 3.12
C ARG A 28 -25.89 0.14 2.74
N ALA A 29 -25.82 -0.24 1.47
CA ALA A 29 -24.67 -0.95 0.94
C ALA A 29 -24.48 -0.61 -0.54
N LEU A 30 -23.21 -0.65 -0.98
CA LEU A 30 -22.85 -0.61 -2.39
C LEU A 30 -22.97 -2.01 -2.99
N HIS A 31 -23.69 -2.17 -4.10
CA HIS A 31 -23.92 -3.45 -4.77
C HIS A 31 -23.45 -3.38 -6.22
N ALA A 32 -23.00 -4.51 -6.75
CA ALA A 32 -22.68 -4.66 -8.16
C ALA A 32 -23.96 -4.71 -9.01
N THR A 33 -24.00 -4.00 -10.13
CA THR A 33 -25.13 -4.01 -11.09
C THR A 33 -24.94 -5.02 -12.23
N ARG A 34 -23.79 -5.68 -12.27
CA ARG A 34 -23.41 -6.72 -13.23
C ARG A 34 -22.34 -7.61 -12.60
N ALA A 35 -22.02 -8.74 -13.23
CA ALA A 35 -20.86 -9.53 -12.84
C ALA A 35 -19.55 -8.74 -13.07
N LEU A 36 -18.64 -8.79 -12.10
CA LEU A 36 -17.36 -8.10 -12.12
C LEU A 36 -16.24 -9.13 -11.87
N PRO A 37 -15.36 -9.39 -12.85
CA PRO A 37 -14.29 -10.36 -12.67
C PRO A 37 -13.19 -9.85 -11.73
N ALA A 38 -12.45 -10.78 -11.11
CA ALA A 38 -11.30 -10.46 -10.30
C ALA A 38 -10.29 -9.57 -11.05
N GLY A 39 -9.71 -8.60 -10.34
CA GLY A 39 -8.69 -7.71 -10.89
C GLY A 39 -9.22 -6.59 -11.77
N HIS A 40 -10.52 -6.55 -12.11
CA HIS A 40 -11.12 -5.47 -12.88
C HIS A 40 -11.41 -4.24 -12.02
N THR A 41 -11.35 -3.06 -12.65
CA THR A 41 -11.83 -1.83 -12.06
C THR A 41 -13.36 -1.79 -12.05
N ILE A 42 -13.92 -1.71 -10.84
CA ILE A 42 -15.36 -1.62 -10.60
C ILE A 42 -15.85 -0.22 -10.94
N HIS A 43 -15.16 0.80 -10.40
CA HIS A 43 -15.51 2.21 -10.59
C HIS A 43 -14.32 3.13 -10.27
N ILE A 44 -14.22 4.26 -10.97
CA ILE A 44 -13.21 5.30 -10.74
C ILE A 44 -13.92 6.56 -10.23
N PHE A 45 -13.63 6.93 -8.98
CA PHE A 45 -14.16 8.13 -8.34
C PHE A 45 -13.22 9.31 -8.61
N THR A 46 -13.62 10.19 -9.52
CA THR A 46 -12.80 11.34 -9.97
C THR A 46 -13.11 12.66 -9.27
N SER A 47 -14.27 12.75 -8.62
CA SER A 47 -14.84 14.00 -8.10
C SER A 47 -15.17 13.87 -6.60
N PRO A 48 -14.15 13.75 -5.73
CA PRO A 48 -14.40 13.65 -4.29
C PRO A 48 -15.06 14.90 -3.75
N LEU A 49 -15.95 14.69 -2.79
CA LEU A 49 -16.59 15.73 -1.98
C LEU A 49 -15.56 16.52 -1.15
N LEU A 50 -14.59 15.81 -0.54
CA LEU A 50 -13.47 16.41 0.16
C LEU A 50 -12.16 15.75 -0.27
N LEU A 51 -11.17 16.59 -0.57
CA LEU A 51 -9.81 16.17 -0.86
C LEU A 51 -8.82 17.21 -0.34
N LEU A 52 -8.08 16.87 0.71
CA LEU A 52 -7.11 17.78 1.32
C LEU A 52 -5.94 17.04 1.95
N PRO A 53 -4.76 17.67 1.99
CA PRO A 53 -3.58 17.08 2.63
C PRO A 53 -3.74 17.01 4.15
N THR A 54 -3.07 16.04 4.76
CA THR A 54 -2.97 15.98 6.22
C THR A 54 -2.07 17.09 6.75
N LEU A 55 -2.27 17.46 8.01
CA LEU A 55 -1.48 18.47 8.71
C LEU A 55 0.04 18.21 8.61
N ALA A 56 0.46 16.95 8.71
CA ALA A 56 1.87 16.55 8.65
C ALA A 56 2.51 16.82 7.27
N HIS A 57 1.69 16.89 6.22
CA HIS A 57 2.16 16.95 4.84
C HIS A 57 1.84 18.24 4.10
N LEU A 58 1.29 19.27 4.78
CA LEU A 58 0.91 20.54 4.15
C LEU A 58 2.00 21.15 3.25
N SER A 59 3.27 21.08 3.66
CA SER A 59 4.41 21.63 2.92
C SER A 59 5.16 20.62 2.03
N SER A 60 4.79 19.34 2.07
CA SER A 60 5.44 18.26 1.29
C SER A 60 4.56 17.66 0.21
N VAL A 61 3.26 17.96 0.20
CA VAL A 61 2.34 17.56 -0.88
C VAL A 61 1.52 18.73 -1.39
N CYS A 62 1.13 18.68 -2.67
CA CYS A 62 0.27 19.70 -3.25
C CYS A 62 -1.16 19.62 -2.68
N ALA A 63 -1.70 20.75 -2.23
CA ALA A 63 -3.07 20.88 -1.72
C ALA A 63 -4.17 20.60 -2.76
N HIS A 64 -3.83 20.57 -4.05
CA HIS A 64 -4.72 20.13 -5.11
C HIS A 64 -4.41 18.68 -5.50
N CYS A 65 -3.32 18.39 -6.21
CA CYS A 65 -3.11 17.05 -6.75
C CYS A 65 -2.66 15.97 -5.73
N LEU A 66 -2.33 16.35 -4.49
CA LEU A 66 -1.76 15.50 -3.44
C LEU A 66 -0.47 14.76 -3.82
N GLN A 67 0.16 15.13 -4.93
CA GLN A 67 1.47 14.60 -5.30
C GLN A 67 2.54 15.15 -4.36
N PRO A 68 3.49 14.31 -3.92
CA PRO A 68 4.61 14.73 -3.10
C PRO A 68 5.61 15.56 -3.91
N GLY A 69 6.30 16.48 -3.24
CA GLY A 69 7.30 17.32 -3.86
C GLY A 69 7.68 18.52 -3.00
N THR A 70 8.04 19.62 -3.65
CA THR A 70 8.37 20.89 -2.99
C THR A 70 7.37 21.98 -3.39
N PRO A 71 6.10 21.87 -2.98
CA PRO A 71 5.07 22.81 -3.39
C PRO A 71 5.30 24.20 -2.77
N ARG A 72 4.85 25.25 -3.47
CA ARG A 72 4.97 26.64 -3.06
C ARG A 72 3.71 27.10 -2.35
N ALA A 73 3.88 27.85 -1.26
CA ALA A 73 2.76 28.38 -0.49
C ALA A 73 2.00 29.45 -1.27
N CYS A 74 0.67 29.49 -1.13
CA CYS A 74 -0.17 30.59 -1.57
C CYS A 74 0.31 31.90 -0.91
N SER A 75 0.60 32.92 -1.71
CA SER A 75 1.13 34.21 -1.25
C SER A 75 0.19 34.99 -0.32
N ARG A 76 -1.11 34.65 -0.29
CA ARG A 76 -2.10 35.33 0.55
C ARG A 76 -2.24 34.72 1.93
N CYS A 77 -2.37 33.39 2.03
CA CYS A 77 -2.61 32.69 3.30
C CYS A 77 -1.38 31.97 3.86
N HIS A 78 -0.41 31.64 2.99
CA HIS A 78 0.77 30.81 3.27
C HIS A 78 0.46 29.47 3.96
N ALA A 79 -0.72 28.91 3.74
CA ALA A 79 -1.21 27.68 4.39
C ALA A 79 -1.58 26.58 3.38
N ALA A 80 -2.01 26.96 2.18
CA ALA A 80 -2.19 26.04 1.07
C ALA A 80 -0.94 26.06 0.18
N TYR A 81 -0.47 24.89 -0.26
CA TYR A 81 0.76 24.74 -1.03
C TYR A 81 0.46 24.06 -2.37
N TYR A 82 1.04 24.54 -3.46
CA TYR A 82 0.79 24.03 -4.82
C TYR A 82 2.08 23.72 -5.56
N CYS A 83 2.11 22.64 -6.35
CA CYS A 83 3.29 22.30 -7.16
C CYS A 83 3.58 23.38 -8.21
N ASP A 84 2.53 23.92 -8.83
CA ASP A 84 2.61 24.89 -9.92
C ASP A 84 1.36 25.80 -9.97
N ALA A 85 1.38 26.75 -10.92
CA ALA A 85 0.30 27.69 -11.13
C ALA A 85 -1.00 27.02 -11.62
N ALA A 86 -0.94 25.89 -12.32
CA ALA A 86 -2.13 25.18 -12.78
C ALA A 86 -2.87 24.55 -11.60
N CYS A 87 -2.16 23.84 -10.72
CA CYS A 87 -2.72 23.31 -9.49
C CYS A 87 -3.23 24.41 -8.55
N GLN A 88 -2.56 25.58 -8.50
CA GLN A 88 -3.05 26.71 -7.71
C GLN A 88 -4.37 27.25 -8.27
N ARG A 89 -4.51 27.42 -9.59
CA ARG A 89 -5.78 27.86 -10.22
C ARG A 89 -6.90 26.84 -10.01
N ALA A 90 -6.61 25.56 -10.19
CA ALA A 90 -7.59 24.49 -9.97
C ALA A 90 -8.01 24.40 -8.50
N GLY A 91 -7.07 24.50 -7.56
CA GLY A 91 -7.37 24.57 -6.12
C GLY A 91 -8.17 25.82 -5.74
N TRP A 92 -7.89 26.96 -6.38
CA TRP A 92 -8.64 28.22 -6.19
C TRP A 92 -10.11 28.08 -6.59
N ALA A 93 -10.36 27.50 -7.77
CA ALA A 93 -11.70 27.23 -8.27
C ALA A 93 -12.46 26.23 -7.40
N ALA A 94 -11.80 25.16 -6.96
CA ALA A 94 -12.45 24.09 -6.19
C ALA A 94 -12.91 24.53 -4.79
N VAL A 95 -12.02 25.14 -3.99
CA VAL A 95 -12.35 25.51 -2.59
C VAL A 95 -11.49 26.64 -2.04
N HIS A 96 -10.27 26.81 -2.53
CA HIS A 96 -9.30 27.69 -1.89
C HIS A 96 -9.70 29.17 -1.92
N SER A 97 -10.43 29.62 -2.94
CA SER A 97 -11.00 30.97 -2.99
C SER A 97 -11.87 31.29 -1.77
N ARG A 98 -12.60 30.28 -1.26
CA ARG A 98 -13.49 30.40 -0.10
C ARG A 98 -12.73 30.26 1.22
N GLU A 99 -11.81 29.30 1.35
CA GLU A 99 -11.05 29.07 2.60
C GLU A 99 -9.84 29.98 2.80
N CYS A 100 -9.34 30.68 1.77
CA CYS A 100 -8.10 31.47 1.87
C CYS A 100 -8.17 32.56 2.95
N LYS A 101 -9.33 33.20 3.15
CA LYS A 101 -9.53 34.22 4.21
C LYS A 101 -9.47 33.57 5.60
N ALA A 102 -10.13 32.44 5.79
CA ALA A 102 -10.12 31.66 7.02
C ALA A 102 -8.69 31.21 7.37
N LEU A 103 -7.96 30.66 6.41
CA LEU A 103 -6.57 30.22 6.58
C LEU A 103 -5.61 31.39 6.86
N ARG A 104 -5.88 32.59 6.36
CA ARG A 104 -5.07 33.78 6.68
C ARG A 104 -5.27 34.22 8.13
N ALA A 105 -6.50 34.12 8.66
CA ALA A 105 -6.86 34.56 10.01
C ALA A 105 -6.12 33.81 11.13
N ARG A 106 -5.62 32.59 10.89
CA ARG A 106 -4.84 31.80 11.87
C ARG A 106 -3.62 32.55 12.43
N ARG A 107 -3.02 33.41 11.61
CA ARG A 107 -1.82 34.20 11.97
C ARG A 107 -2.09 35.20 13.09
N GLY A 108 -3.34 35.64 13.26
CA GLY A 108 -3.73 36.57 14.33
C GLY A 108 -4.13 35.89 15.64
N ARG A 109 -4.20 34.55 15.71
CA ARG A 109 -4.71 33.79 16.87
C ARG A 109 -3.65 32.94 17.55
N SER A 110 -2.86 32.20 16.78
CA SER A 110 -1.79 31.35 17.31
C SER A 110 -0.66 31.04 16.31
N GLY A 111 -0.82 31.39 15.03
CA GLY A 111 0.11 31.04 13.96
C GLY A 111 0.12 29.54 13.59
N ALA A 112 -0.47 28.68 14.43
CA ALA A 112 -0.54 27.24 14.20
C ALA A 112 -1.44 26.90 13.00
N GLU A 113 -1.06 25.85 12.28
CA GLU A 113 -1.86 25.29 11.19
C GLU A 113 -3.12 24.59 11.73
N LEU A 114 -4.20 24.61 10.96
CA LEU A 114 -5.46 23.98 11.35
C LEU A 114 -5.32 22.45 11.36
N PRO A 115 -5.80 21.75 12.39
CA PRO A 115 -5.93 20.29 12.35
C PRO A 115 -6.72 19.84 11.12
N THR A 116 -6.35 18.70 10.52
CA THR A 116 -6.99 18.16 9.32
C THR A 116 -8.53 18.10 9.44
N PRO A 117 -9.11 17.58 10.55
CA PRO A 117 -10.56 17.60 10.77
C PRO A 117 -11.20 18.98 10.72
N VAL A 118 -10.55 19.96 11.36
CA VAL A 118 -11.04 21.34 11.46
C VAL A 118 -11.02 21.98 10.08
N ARG A 119 -9.93 21.83 9.33
CA ARG A 119 -9.84 22.36 7.97
C ARG A 119 -10.87 21.70 7.03
N ALA A 120 -11.06 20.39 7.14
CA ALA A 120 -12.09 19.69 6.36
C ALA A 120 -13.48 20.26 6.65
N LEU A 121 -13.84 20.43 7.93
CA LEU A 121 -15.11 21.03 8.31
C LEU A 121 -15.23 22.50 7.87
N VAL A 122 -14.16 23.29 7.92
CA VAL A 122 -14.16 24.65 7.36
C VAL A 122 -14.49 24.63 5.87
N GLN A 123 -13.93 23.69 5.10
CA GLN A 123 -14.27 23.54 3.68
C GLN A 123 -15.75 23.19 3.50
N VAL A 124 -16.28 22.25 4.28
CA VAL A 124 -17.71 21.89 4.26
C VAL A 124 -18.60 23.10 4.53
N LEU A 125 -18.35 23.82 5.63
CA LEU A 125 -19.15 24.98 6.05
C LEU A 125 -19.10 26.15 5.05
N LEU A 126 -17.98 26.31 4.33
CA LEU A 126 -17.79 27.36 3.32
C LEU A 126 -18.33 26.98 1.94
N LEU A 127 -18.35 25.67 1.61
CA LEU A 127 -18.90 25.20 0.36
C LEU A 127 -20.43 25.19 0.41
N GLY A 128 -21.01 24.67 1.49
CA GLY A 128 -22.47 24.54 1.67
C GLY A 128 -23.15 23.77 0.53
N GLY A 129 -24.49 23.86 0.47
CA GLY A 129 -25.30 23.30 -0.63
C GLY A 129 -25.06 21.81 -0.86
N GLU A 130 -24.73 21.44 -2.10
CA GLU A 130 -24.46 20.06 -2.54
C GLU A 130 -23.43 19.32 -1.67
N VAL A 131 -22.43 20.04 -1.13
CA VAL A 131 -21.40 19.42 -0.28
C VAL A 131 -22.01 18.91 1.02
N GLU A 132 -22.92 19.69 1.59
CA GLU A 132 -23.59 19.32 2.82
C GLU A 132 -24.64 18.25 2.59
N GLU A 133 -25.40 18.33 1.49
CA GLU A 133 -26.34 17.28 1.07
C GLU A 133 -25.64 15.93 0.85
N GLY A 134 -24.44 15.95 0.24
CA GLY A 134 -23.61 14.76 0.12
C GLY A 134 -23.21 14.15 1.47
N LEU A 135 -22.99 15.00 2.50
CA LEU A 135 -22.69 14.54 3.85
C LEU A 135 -23.93 14.10 4.63
N THR A 136 -25.10 14.72 4.44
CA THR A 136 -26.30 14.35 5.20
C THR A 136 -26.70 12.90 4.94
N MET A 137 -26.38 12.40 3.74
CA MET A 137 -26.49 10.99 3.37
C MET A 137 -25.47 10.09 4.05
N LEU A 138 -24.55 10.55 4.89
CA LEU A 138 -23.56 9.71 5.56
C LEU A 138 -23.92 9.49 7.02
N ASP A 139 -23.49 8.36 7.58
CA ASP A 139 -23.67 8.07 9.00
C ASP A 139 -22.59 8.78 9.82
N GLY A 140 -23.01 9.49 10.87
CA GLY A 140 -22.14 10.20 11.81
C GLY A 140 -22.04 9.50 13.17
N HIS A 141 -22.95 8.55 13.46
CA HIS A 141 -23.10 7.87 14.75
C HIS A 141 -23.09 8.84 15.95
N GLU A 142 -23.71 10.03 15.83
CA GLU A 142 -23.63 11.09 16.84
C GLU A 142 -24.16 10.63 18.19
N GLU A 143 -25.27 9.90 18.23
CA GLU A 143 -25.89 9.43 19.46
C GLU A 143 -25.02 8.44 20.22
N VAL A 144 -24.45 7.46 19.52
CA VAL A 144 -23.54 6.46 20.10
C VAL A 144 -22.29 7.15 20.64
N ARG A 145 -21.75 8.12 19.91
CA ARG A 145 -20.54 8.86 20.31
C ARG A 145 -20.78 9.77 21.50
N ARG A 146 -21.89 10.49 21.50
CA ARG A 146 -22.33 11.33 22.61
C ARG A 146 -22.59 10.50 23.86
N GLY A 147 -23.24 9.34 23.71
CA GLY A 147 -23.52 8.40 24.80
C GLY A 147 -22.26 7.78 25.41
N ARG A 148 -21.23 7.49 24.61
CA ARG A 148 -19.89 7.09 25.11
C ARG A 148 -19.19 8.21 25.89
N GLY A 149 -19.50 9.47 25.57
CA GLY A 149 -19.02 10.66 26.27
C GLY A 149 -17.50 10.78 26.37
N GLY A 150 -17.05 11.53 27.39
CA GLY A 150 -15.64 11.70 27.71
C GLY A 150 -14.86 12.64 26.78
N ARG A 151 -13.52 12.60 26.89
CA ARG A 151 -12.62 13.53 26.18
C ARG A 151 -12.83 13.54 24.66
N ALA A 152 -13.13 12.39 24.05
CA ALA A 152 -13.29 12.29 22.59
C ALA A 152 -14.49 13.10 22.06
N TRP A 153 -15.59 13.16 22.82
CA TRP A 153 -16.74 13.99 22.45
C TRP A 153 -16.46 15.47 22.65
N GLY A 154 -15.83 15.85 23.77
CA GLY A 154 -15.39 17.23 23.99
C GLY A 154 -14.41 17.73 22.93
N ASP A 155 -13.51 16.86 22.45
CA ASP A 155 -12.60 17.18 21.34
C ASP A 155 -13.36 17.47 20.04
N LEU A 156 -14.44 16.74 19.74
CA LEU A 156 -15.32 17.01 18.58
C LEU A 156 -16.01 18.37 18.71
N GLU A 157 -16.57 18.67 19.87
CA GLU A 157 -17.23 19.96 20.13
C GLU A 157 -16.26 21.13 19.97
N MET A 158 -15.03 20.99 20.50
CA MET A 158 -13.99 22.00 20.32
C MET A 158 -13.56 22.15 18.85
N MET A 159 -13.37 21.05 18.12
CA MET A 159 -13.01 21.10 16.71
C MET A 159 -14.13 21.74 15.86
N ALA A 160 -15.39 21.42 16.15
CA ALA A 160 -16.55 21.99 15.48
C ALA A 160 -16.67 23.49 15.76
N ALA A 161 -16.57 23.91 17.03
CA ALA A 161 -16.56 25.32 17.41
C ALA A 161 -15.42 26.08 16.72
N ALA A 162 -14.21 25.52 16.69
CA ALA A 162 -13.08 26.11 15.98
C ALA A 162 -13.39 26.30 14.49
N ALA A 163 -13.94 25.27 13.83
CA ALA A 163 -14.29 25.36 12.41
C ALA A 163 -15.35 26.44 12.14
N CYS A 164 -16.39 26.53 12.96
CA CYS A 164 -17.42 27.59 12.87
C CYS A 164 -16.79 28.98 12.95
N VAL A 165 -15.87 29.19 13.90
CA VAL A 165 -15.22 30.48 14.08
C VAL A 165 -14.32 30.82 12.88
N PHE A 166 -13.58 29.86 12.33
CA PHE A 166 -12.78 30.08 11.12
C PHE A 166 -13.63 30.30 9.87
N ALA A 167 -14.81 29.67 9.78
CA ALA A 167 -15.76 29.84 8.69
C ALA A 167 -16.64 31.10 8.82
N GLY A 168 -16.64 31.77 9.97
CA GLY A 168 -17.52 32.91 10.26
C GLY A 168 -18.99 32.50 10.43
N LYS A 169 -19.23 31.31 10.98
CA LYS A 169 -20.56 30.68 11.20
C LYS A 169 -20.78 30.42 12.70
N GLU A 170 -20.54 31.43 13.53
CA GLU A 170 -20.75 31.35 14.98
C GLU A 170 -22.24 31.09 15.30
N GLY A 171 -22.52 30.23 16.29
CA GLY A 171 -23.88 29.80 16.63
C GLY A 171 -24.33 28.45 16.05
N ASP A 172 -23.57 27.87 15.11
CA ASP A 172 -23.94 26.62 14.42
C ASP A 172 -23.28 25.35 15.01
N GLY A 173 -22.93 25.38 16.30
CA GLY A 173 -22.07 24.37 16.94
C GLY A 173 -22.62 22.94 16.87
N GLY A 174 -23.92 22.76 17.13
CA GLY A 174 -24.56 21.44 17.11
C GLY A 174 -24.56 20.80 15.71
N ARG A 175 -24.92 21.57 14.67
CA ARG A 175 -24.87 21.12 13.27
C ARG A 175 -23.43 20.83 12.84
N ALA A 176 -22.50 21.69 13.21
CA ALA A 176 -21.09 21.52 12.90
C ALA A 176 -20.51 20.23 13.50
N VAL A 177 -20.92 19.84 14.72
CA VAL A 177 -20.55 18.54 15.31
C VAL A 177 -21.11 17.38 14.47
N GLY A 178 -22.36 17.44 14.02
CA GLY A 178 -22.94 16.42 13.14
C GLY A 178 -22.19 16.30 11.81
N LEU A 179 -21.91 17.43 11.15
CA LEU A 179 -21.11 17.45 9.92
C LEU A 179 -19.68 16.94 10.14
N LEU A 180 -19.06 17.24 11.28
CA LEU A 180 -17.75 16.72 11.66
C LEU A 180 -17.79 15.20 11.80
N CYS A 181 -18.78 14.67 12.52
CA CYS A 181 -18.99 13.25 12.71
C CYS A 181 -19.14 12.50 11.38
N LYS A 182 -19.75 13.12 10.37
CA LYS A 182 -19.98 12.55 9.03
C LYS A 182 -18.79 12.70 8.09
N SER A 183 -18.03 13.79 8.19
CA SER A 183 -16.95 14.10 7.24
C SER A 183 -15.57 13.59 7.67
N VAL A 184 -15.34 13.40 8.97
CA VAL A 184 -13.97 13.35 9.47
C VAL A 184 -13.42 11.94 9.70
N LYS A 185 -12.22 11.77 9.14
CA LYS A 185 -11.15 10.95 9.68
C LYS A 185 -10.18 11.81 10.49
N SER A 186 -10.20 11.71 11.82
CA SER A 186 -9.15 12.31 12.65
C SER A 186 -7.93 11.41 12.54
N VAL A 187 -6.93 11.92 11.84
CA VAL A 187 -5.65 11.26 11.66
C VAL A 187 -5.00 11.26 13.04
N LYS A 188 -5.03 10.11 13.75
CA LYS A 188 -3.88 9.79 14.60
C LYS A 188 -2.68 10.04 13.70
N SER A 189 -1.59 10.59 14.22
CA SER A 189 -0.30 10.15 13.69
C SER A 189 -0.33 8.63 13.92
N VAL A 190 -0.88 7.89 12.97
CA VAL A 190 -0.50 6.52 12.77
C VAL A 190 0.96 6.76 12.48
N LYS A 191 1.81 6.52 13.49
CA LYS A 191 3.16 6.08 13.16
C LYS A 191 2.84 4.93 12.24
N SER A 192 2.94 5.16 10.92
CA SER A 192 2.86 4.08 9.97
C SER A 192 3.70 2.98 10.60
N VAL A 193 3.24 1.72 10.56
CA VAL A 193 4.22 0.65 10.44
C VAL A 193 5.15 1.18 9.37
N LYS A 194 6.39 1.57 9.73
CA LYS A 194 7.25 2.39 8.89
C LYS A 194 7.45 1.60 7.62
N SER A 195 6.58 1.82 6.64
CA SER A 195 6.49 0.96 5.50
C SER A 195 7.51 1.48 4.51
N VAL A 196 8.78 1.20 4.79
CA VAL A 196 9.91 1.35 3.89
C VAL A 196 10.08 2.80 3.43
N LYS A 197 11.07 3.52 3.98
CA LYS A 197 11.67 4.61 3.19
C LYS A 197 12.13 3.99 1.89
N SER A 198 11.43 4.24 0.78
CA SER A 198 11.92 3.89 -0.54
C SER A 198 13.33 4.47 -0.65
N VAL A 199 14.32 3.62 -0.93
CA VAL A 199 15.63 4.07 -1.42
C VAL A 199 15.32 5.07 -2.53
N LYS A 200 15.72 6.33 -2.31
CA LYS A 200 15.48 7.41 -3.29
C LYS A 200 15.94 6.91 -4.65
N SER A 201 15.08 7.01 -5.64
CA SER A 201 15.34 6.87 -7.07
C SER A 201 16.84 7.08 -7.37
N VAL A 202 17.54 6.00 -7.72
CA VAL A 202 18.84 6.13 -8.37
C VAL A 202 18.55 6.90 -9.64
N LYS A 203 19.05 8.14 -9.74
CA LYS A 203 18.93 8.91 -10.98
C LYS A 203 19.58 8.08 -12.08
N SER A 204 18.78 7.65 -13.06
CA SER A 204 19.15 7.23 -14.41
C SER A 204 20.66 7.21 -14.64
N VAL A 205 21.27 6.02 -14.62
CA VAL A 205 22.66 5.85 -15.07
C VAL A 205 22.65 6.20 -16.56
N LYS A 206 23.32 7.30 -16.94
CA LYS A 206 23.45 7.66 -18.35
C LYS A 206 24.09 6.49 -19.09
N SER A 207 23.43 6.07 -20.17
CA SER A 207 23.87 5.05 -21.12
C SER A 207 25.37 5.15 -21.41
N VAL A 208 26.09 4.06 -21.15
CA VAL A 208 27.46 3.90 -21.62
C VAL A 208 27.39 3.63 -23.12
N LYS A 209 27.93 4.54 -23.93
CA LYS A 209 28.03 4.35 -25.37
C LYS A 209 28.88 3.12 -25.66
N SER A 210 28.35 2.27 -26.54
CA SER A 210 29.00 1.10 -27.14
C SER A 210 30.40 1.42 -27.65
N VAL A 211 31.37 0.56 -27.33
CA VAL A 211 32.70 0.58 -27.96
C VAL A 211 32.83 -0.61 -28.89
N LYS A 212 32.92 -0.30 -30.18
CA LYS A 212 33.14 -1.24 -31.28
C LYS A 212 34.46 -2.01 -31.13
N SER A 213 34.41 -3.27 -31.57
CA SER A 213 35.47 -4.25 -31.81
C SER A 213 36.89 -3.71 -32.11
N VAL A 214 37.92 -4.21 -31.40
CA VAL A 214 39.29 -4.41 -31.95
C VAL A 214 39.98 -5.62 -31.30
N LYS A 215 40.69 -6.39 -32.15
CA LYS A 215 41.48 -7.60 -31.92
C LYS A 215 42.75 -7.36 -31.06
N SER A 216 43.16 -8.43 -30.36
CA SER A 216 44.49 -8.76 -29.80
C SER A 216 45.62 -7.72 -29.80
N VAL A 217 46.20 -7.39 -28.62
CA VAL A 217 47.65 -7.48 -28.27
C VAL A 217 47.89 -7.12 -26.77
N LYS A 218 48.90 -7.81 -26.24
CA LYS A 218 49.59 -7.84 -24.92
C LYS A 218 49.63 -6.58 -24.04
N SER A 219 49.44 -6.84 -22.74
CA SER A 219 50.00 -6.21 -21.54
C SER A 219 50.34 -4.71 -21.61
N VAL A 220 49.46 -3.86 -21.06
CA VAL A 220 49.80 -2.52 -20.57
C VAL A 220 49.13 -2.25 -19.22
N LYS A 221 49.93 -1.60 -18.38
CA LYS A 221 49.75 -1.20 -16.98
C LYS A 221 48.42 -0.50 -16.66
N SER A 222 47.88 -0.87 -15.49
CA SER A 222 46.98 -0.13 -14.59
C SER A 222 46.29 1.10 -15.17
N VAL A 223 45.07 0.90 -15.68
CA VAL A 223 44.12 2.00 -15.88
C VAL A 223 43.56 2.40 -14.52
N LYS A 224 43.73 3.68 -14.18
CA LYS A 224 43.27 4.30 -12.93
C LYS A 224 41.79 4.00 -12.68
N SER A 225 41.52 3.55 -11.46
CA SER A 225 40.20 3.43 -10.84
C SER A 225 39.27 4.57 -11.25
N VAL A 226 38.11 4.22 -11.81
CA VAL A 226 36.99 5.15 -11.86
C VAL A 226 36.63 5.43 -10.41
N LYS A 227 36.77 6.71 -10.04
CA LYS A 227 36.54 7.19 -8.67
C LYS A 227 35.18 6.71 -8.17
N SER A 228 35.23 6.07 -7.02
CA SER A 228 34.10 5.84 -6.13
C SER A 228 33.11 7.00 -6.20
N VAL A 229 31.83 6.66 -6.41
CA VAL A 229 30.76 7.64 -6.32
C VAL A 229 30.84 8.28 -4.94
N LYS A 230 31.04 9.61 -4.94
CA LYS A 230 31.18 10.41 -3.71
C LYS A 230 30.05 10.08 -2.75
N SER A 231 30.45 9.77 -1.52
CA SER A 231 29.62 9.72 -0.32
C SER A 231 28.47 10.71 -0.38
N VAL A 232 27.24 10.19 -0.21
CA VAL A 232 26.06 11.03 -0.07
C VAL A 232 26.26 11.89 1.17
N LYS A 233 26.38 13.21 0.96
CA LYS A 233 26.46 14.20 2.03
C LYS A 233 25.33 13.95 3.03
N SER A 234 25.70 13.88 4.31
CA SER A 234 24.79 13.87 5.45
C SER A 234 23.66 14.88 5.24
N VAL A 235 22.43 14.39 5.12
CA VAL A 235 21.26 15.27 5.12
C VAL A 235 21.15 15.81 6.54
N LYS A 236 21.27 17.15 6.67
CA LYS A 236 21.09 17.88 7.93
C LYS A 236 19.84 17.37 8.64
N SER A 237 20.00 17.07 9.93
CA SER A 237 18.93 16.71 10.86
C SER A 237 17.74 17.64 10.67
N VAL A 238 16.60 17.06 10.26
CA VAL A 238 15.33 17.77 10.35
C VAL A 238 15.03 17.88 11.85
N LYS A 239 15.03 19.13 12.34
CA LYS A 239 14.72 19.45 13.73
C LYS A 239 13.44 18.73 14.14
N SER A 240 13.49 18.07 15.30
CA SER A 240 12.34 17.45 15.95
C SER A 240 11.20 18.49 16.05
N VAL A 241 10.13 18.26 15.29
CA VAL A 241 8.89 18.99 15.52
C VAL A 241 8.29 18.38 16.78
N LYS A 242 8.20 19.19 17.86
CA LYS A 242 7.48 18.81 19.08
C LYS A 242 6.07 18.37 18.68
N SER A 243 5.76 17.09 18.90
CA SER A 243 4.45 16.51 18.64
C SER A 243 3.39 17.22 19.48
N VAL A 244 2.39 17.82 18.82
CA VAL A 244 1.15 18.26 19.49
C VAL A 244 0.41 17.00 19.95
N LYS A 245 -0.04 16.98 21.21
CA LYS A 245 -0.80 15.87 21.80
C LYS A 245 -2.00 15.52 20.90
N SER A 246 -2.03 14.29 20.42
CA SER A 246 -3.01 13.75 19.47
C SER A 246 -4.40 13.56 20.09
N VAL A 247 -5.43 14.12 19.47
CA VAL A 247 -6.85 13.77 19.69
C VAL A 247 -7.08 12.33 19.25
N LYS A 248 -7.89 11.55 20.00
CA LYS A 248 -8.25 10.17 19.62
C LYS A 248 -8.91 10.18 18.24
N SER A 249 -8.46 9.29 17.34
CA SER A 249 -8.97 9.20 15.96
C SER A 249 -10.46 8.91 15.94
N ILE A 250 -11.15 9.53 14.99
CA ILE A 250 -12.57 9.35 14.72
C ILE A 250 -12.61 8.99 13.25
N GLN A 251 -13.14 7.83 12.92
CA GLN A 251 -13.24 7.33 11.54
C GLN A 251 -14.70 7.05 11.25
N THR A 252 -15.26 7.68 10.22
CA THR A 252 -16.60 7.35 9.71
C THR A 252 -16.55 7.08 8.23
N ASN A 253 -16.38 8.12 7.42
CA ASN A 253 -16.62 8.00 5.97
C ASN A 253 -15.40 8.35 5.10
N ALA A 254 -14.44 9.12 5.62
CA ALA A 254 -13.27 9.54 4.85
C ALA A 254 -12.19 8.45 4.78
N PHE A 255 -11.64 8.27 3.58
CA PHE A 255 -10.52 7.39 3.28
C PHE A 255 -9.20 8.14 3.49
N LEU A 256 -8.17 7.40 3.90
CA LEU A 256 -6.82 7.93 3.95
C LEU A 256 -6.13 7.68 2.62
N ARG A 257 -5.60 8.74 2.03
CA ARG A 257 -4.73 8.63 0.87
C ARG A 257 -3.31 8.35 1.33
N PHE A 258 -2.86 7.13 1.08
CA PHE A 258 -1.46 6.75 1.29
C PHE A 258 -0.62 7.08 0.06
N ASP A 259 0.61 7.56 0.28
CA ASP A 259 1.58 7.78 -0.78
C ASP A 259 2.80 6.86 -0.61
N ALA A 260 3.13 6.11 -1.66
CA ALA A 260 4.22 5.14 -1.63
C ALA A 260 5.61 5.77 -1.49
N HIS A 261 5.82 6.99 -2.03
CA HIS A 261 7.12 7.66 -1.97
C HIS A 261 7.40 8.21 -0.57
N LEU A 262 6.37 8.75 0.09
CA LEU A 262 6.47 9.26 1.45
C LEU A 262 6.28 8.17 2.52
N ALA A 263 5.78 7.00 2.13
CA ALA A 263 5.45 5.90 3.03
C ALA A 263 4.50 6.33 4.18
N ASP A 264 3.58 7.24 3.87
CA ASP A 264 2.71 7.89 4.86
C ASP A 264 1.35 8.29 4.28
N GLN A 265 0.43 8.64 5.18
CA GLN A 265 -0.92 9.12 4.90
C GLN A 265 -0.88 10.62 4.59
N VAL A 266 -0.87 10.94 3.31
CA VAL A 266 -0.63 12.31 2.84
C VAL A 266 -1.90 13.17 2.74
N GLY A 267 -3.08 12.54 2.71
CA GLY A 267 -4.34 13.27 2.61
C GLY A 267 -5.56 12.47 3.04
N ILE A 268 -6.71 13.14 3.09
CA ILE A 268 -8.03 12.53 3.24
C ILE A 268 -8.80 12.66 1.92
N PHE A 269 -9.60 11.65 1.61
CA PHE A 269 -10.47 11.57 0.45
C PHE A 269 -11.87 11.17 0.92
N LEU A 270 -12.90 11.91 0.53
CA LEU A 270 -14.29 11.57 0.82
C LEU A 270 -15.11 11.60 -0.46
N ASP A 271 -15.70 10.48 -0.80
CA ASP A 271 -16.72 10.36 -1.83
C ASP A 271 -17.93 9.65 -1.20
N PRO A 272 -19.13 10.28 -1.17
CA PRO A 272 -20.29 9.72 -0.50
C PRO A 272 -20.73 8.36 -1.04
N THR A 273 -20.54 8.11 -2.34
CA THR A 273 -20.92 6.85 -2.98
C THR A 273 -19.94 5.75 -2.57
N LEU A 274 -18.64 6.04 -2.60
CA LEU A 274 -17.62 5.09 -2.13
C LEU A 274 -17.77 4.78 -0.63
N ALA A 275 -18.18 5.77 0.18
CA ALA A 275 -18.44 5.58 1.60
C ALA A 275 -19.61 4.62 1.92
N MET A 276 -20.42 4.23 0.91
CA MET A 276 -21.46 3.21 1.07
C MET A 276 -20.93 1.77 0.99
N ALA A 277 -19.66 1.56 0.62
CA ALA A 277 -19.06 0.23 0.58
C ALA A 277 -18.76 -0.25 2.01
N ASN A 278 -19.52 -1.22 2.50
CA ASN A 278 -19.42 -1.71 3.87
C ASN A 278 -18.13 -2.48 4.15
N HIS A 279 -17.89 -2.74 5.44
CA HIS A 279 -16.73 -3.48 5.90
C HIS A 279 -16.90 -5.00 5.87
N SER A 280 -15.88 -5.69 5.36
CA SER A 280 -15.62 -7.10 5.65
C SER A 280 -14.13 -7.36 5.94
N CYS A 281 -13.80 -8.31 6.83
CA CYS A 281 -12.42 -8.78 7.02
C CYS A 281 -12.01 -9.86 6.00
N VAL A 282 -12.92 -10.19 5.07
CA VAL A 282 -12.71 -10.98 3.85
C VAL A 282 -13.31 -10.20 2.68
N PRO A 283 -12.77 -9.01 2.37
CA PRO A 283 -13.36 -8.11 1.39
C PRO A 283 -13.38 -8.76 -0.01
N ASN A 284 -14.29 -8.29 -0.85
CA ASN A 284 -14.30 -8.65 -2.28
C ASN A 284 -13.81 -7.51 -3.18
N ALA A 285 -13.57 -6.33 -2.62
CA ALA A 285 -12.99 -5.19 -3.32
C ALA A 285 -11.97 -4.42 -2.47
N THR A 286 -11.11 -3.67 -3.16
CA THR A 286 -10.07 -2.84 -2.57
C THR A 286 -10.08 -1.44 -3.16
N VAL A 287 -9.67 -0.46 -2.37
CA VAL A 287 -9.58 0.95 -2.78
C VAL A 287 -8.13 1.32 -3.00
N LEU A 288 -7.81 1.71 -4.23
CA LEU A 288 -6.51 2.22 -4.63
C LEU A 288 -6.61 3.73 -4.88
N PHE A 289 -5.50 4.45 -4.71
CA PHE A 289 -5.44 5.88 -5.01
C PHE A 289 -4.45 6.15 -6.13
N ILE A 290 -4.91 6.87 -7.16
CA ILE A 290 -4.08 7.33 -8.28
C ILE A 290 -4.24 8.84 -8.42
N GLY A 291 -3.22 9.59 -8.01
CA GLY A 291 -3.31 11.04 -8.01
C GLY A 291 -4.48 11.51 -7.11
N ARG A 292 -5.49 12.12 -7.73
CA ARG A 292 -6.70 12.63 -7.04
C ARG A 292 -7.87 11.65 -7.05
N THR A 293 -7.76 10.51 -7.73
CA THR A 293 -8.87 9.57 -7.92
C THR A 293 -8.76 8.40 -6.95
N ALA A 294 -9.92 7.88 -6.56
CA ALA A 294 -10.00 6.57 -5.92
C ALA A 294 -10.46 5.55 -6.98
N VAL A 295 -9.78 4.41 -7.03
CA VAL A 295 -10.12 3.30 -7.92
C VAL A 295 -10.58 2.14 -7.05
N LEU A 296 -11.84 1.74 -7.21
CA LEU A 296 -12.41 0.57 -6.56
C LEU A 296 -12.19 -0.63 -7.48
N ARG A 297 -11.46 -1.64 -7.00
CA ARG A 297 -11.01 -2.79 -7.80
C ARG A 297 -11.45 -4.09 -7.15
N ALA A 298 -11.93 -5.06 -7.94
CA ALA A 298 -12.37 -6.35 -7.45
C ALA A 298 -11.16 -7.23 -7.02
N GLU A 299 -11.18 -7.80 -5.82
CA GLU A 299 -10.17 -8.76 -5.34
C GLU A 299 -10.49 -10.21 -5.74
N ARG A 300 -11.78 -10.49 -5.99
CA ARG A 300 -12.30 -11.76 -6.49
C ARG A 300 -13.47 -11.49 -7.43
N ASP A 301 -13.97 -12.52 -8.10
CA ASP A 301 -15.21 -12.39 -8.86
C ASP A 301 -16.37 -11.98 -7.95
N ILE A 302 -17.14 -10.98 -8.40
CA ILE A 302 -18.33 -10.44 -7.73
C ILE A 302 -19.52 -10.66 -8.64
N ARG A 303 -20.57 -11.30 -8.12
CA ARG A 303 -21.80 -11.58 -8.88
C ARG A 303 -22.66 -10.32 -9.02
N GLU A 304 -23.51 -10.29 -10.04
CA GLU A 304 -24.54 -9.27 -10.13
C GLU A 304 -25.43 -9.28 -8.88
N GLY A 305 -25.70 -8.10 -8.32
CA GLY A 305 -26.47 -7.92 -7.10
C GLY A 305 -25.72 -8.19 -5.79
N GLU A 306 -24.52 -8.77 -5.84
CA GLU A 306 -23.67 -9.01 -4.66
C GLU A 306 -23.23 -7.68 -4.03
N GLU A 307 -23.18 -7.65 -2.70
CA GLU A 307 -22.66 -6.51 -1.94
C GLU A 307 -21.16 -6.36 -2.20
N ILE A 308 -20.71 -5.13 -2.44
CA ILE A 308 -19.31 -4.76 -2.57
C ILE A 308 -18.81 -4.32 -1.20
N GLU A 309 -17.92 -5.13 -0.63
CA GLU A 309 -17.33 -4.93 0.69
C GLU A 309 -15.84 -4.63 0.58
N VAL A 310 -15.41 -3.57 1.25
CA VAL A 310 -13.99 -3.20 1.40
C VAL A 310 -13.52 -3.44 2.82
N CYS A 311 -12.22 -3.35 3.09
CA CYS A 311 -11.72 -3.42 4.45
C CYS A 311 -11.38 -2.04 5.00
N TYR A 312 -11.90 -1.71 6.19
CA TYR A 312 -11.66 -0.42 6.85
C TYR A 312 -10.37 -0.41 7.69
N THR A 313 -9.82 -1.59 7.96
CA THR A 313 -8.63 -1.80 8.79
C THR A 313 -7.63 -2.71 8.05
N ASP A 314 -6.49 -3.03 8.66
CA ASP A 314 -5.67 -4.12 8.16
C ASP A 314 -6.35 -5.44 8.49
N TYR A 315 -6.95 -6.07 7.48
CA TYR A 315 -7.63 -7.35 7.68
C TYR A 315 -6.63 -8.45 8.04
N THR A 316 -5.33 -8.33 7.76
CA THR A 316 -4.36 -9.39 8.08
C THR A 316 -4.13 -9.54 9.59
N ASN A 317 -4.45 -8.51 10.38
CA ASN A 317 -4.29 -8.51 11.83
C ASN A 317 -5.22 -9.50 12.57
N PRO A 318 -4.86 -9.91 13.81
CA PRO A 318 -5.70 -10.69 14.70
C PRO A 318 -7.08 -10.09 15.02
N ILE A 319 -8.03 -10.92 15.47
CA ILE A 319 -9.41 -10.51 15.75
C ILE A 319 -9.52 -9.38 16.78
N SER A 320 -8.67 -9.37 17.81
CA SER A 320 -8.66 -8.33 18.85
C SER A 320 -8.33 -6.97 18.28
N GLN A 321 -7.28 -6.89 17.46
CA GLN A 321 -6.83 -5.67 16.80
C GLN A 321 -7.86 -5.20 15.77
N ARG A 322 -8.46 -6.12 14.99
CA ARG A 322 -9.55 -5.78 14.06
C ARG A 322 -10.76 -5.23 14.81
N LYS A 323 -11.21 -5.90 15.87
CA LYS A 323 -12.33 -5.43 16.73
C LYS A 323 -12.02 -4.05 17.30
N SER A 324 -10.81 -3.84 17.86
CA SER A 324 -10.39 -2.56 18.40
C SER A 324 -10.39 -1.45 17.34
N ALA A 325 -9.85 -1.71 16.15
CA ALA A 325 -9.84 -0.75 15.05
C ALA A 325 -11.26 -0.38 14.57
N LEU A 326 -12.18 -1.35 14.56
CA LEU A 326 -13.57 -1.14 14.12
C LEU A 326 -14.46 -0.46 15.17
N GLN A 327 -14.04 -0.37 16.44
CA GLN A 327 -14.82 0.33 17.48
C GLN A 327 -15.10 1.80 17.13
N GLU A 328 -14.22 2.44 16.35
CA GLU A 328 -14.37 3.84 15.90
C GLU A 328 -15.54 4.02 14.92
N TYR A 329 -15.92 2.95 14.22
CA TYR A 329 -17.04 2.87 13.27
C TYR A 329 -18.37 2.43 13.91
N CYS A 330 -18.40 2.25 15.23
CA CYS A 330 -19.64 2.03 15.99
C CYS A 330 -20.45 0.76 15.60
N PHE A 331 -19.79 -0.27 15.05
CA PHE A 331 -20.40 -1.59 14.80
C PHE A 331 -19.49 -2.74 15.22
N THR A 332 -20.04 -3.95 15.31
CA THR A 332 -19.30 -5.21 15.52
C THR A 332 -19.33 -6.03 14.23
N CYS A 333 -18.17 -6.36 13.68
CA CYS A 333 -18.07 -7.15 12.45
C CYS A 333 -18.51 -8.61 12.68
N GLN A 334 -19.40 -9.08 11.82
CA GLN A 334 -19.96 -10.45 11.84
C GLN A 334 -19.56 -11.26 10.58
N CYS A 335 -18.58 -10.80 9.80
CA CYS A 335 -18.13 -11.54 8.61
C CYS A 335 -17.61 -12.95 8.98
N PRO A 336 -17.54 -13.90 8.03
CA PRO A 336 -17.13 -15.29 8.31
C PRO A 336 -15.82 -15.42 9.08
N ARG A 337 -14.85 -14.56 8.79
CA ARG A 337 -13.57 -14.52 9.49
C ARG A 337 -13.67 -14.09 10.95
N CYS A 338 -14.51 -13.12 11.26
CA CYS A 338 -14.73 -12.65 12.63
C CYS A 338 -15.62 -13.60 13.42
N ALA A 339 -16.65 -14.17 12.78
CA ALA A 339 -17.55 -15.13 13.40
C ALA A 339 -16.83 -16.42 13.84
N ASN A 340 -15.91 -16.92 13.01
CA ASN A 340 -15.19 -18.17 13.26
C ASN A 340 -13.76 -17.97 13.77
N ASN A 341 -13.35 -16.73 14.07
CA ASN A 341 -11.98 -16.36 14.47
C ASN A 341 -10.88 -16.97 13.56
N LEU A 342 -11.08 -16.89 12.24
CA LEU A 342 -10.18 -17.53 11.28
C LEU A 342 -8.82 -16.80 11.22
N ASN A 343 -7.75 -17.59 11.20
CA ASN A 343 -6.40 -17.12 10.91
C ASN A 343 -6.19 -16.88 9.40
N VAL A 344 -5.07 -16.28 9.01
CA VAL A 344 -4.78 -15.93 7.60
C VAL A 344 -4.73 -17.15 6.66
N TYR A 345 -4.21 -18.30 7.13
CA TYR A 345 -4.15 -19.52 6.33
C TYR A 345 -5.53 -20.11 6.08
N GLN A 346 -6.39 -20.13 7.10
CA GLN A 346 -7.78 -20.58 6.97
C GLN A 346 -8.57 -19.70 6.01
N VAL A 347 -8.36 -18.38 6.07
CA VAL A 347 -8.99 -17.43 5.14
C VAL A 347 -8.50 -17.65 3.71
N CYS A 348 -7.20 -17.82 3.51
CA CYS A 348 -6.62 -18.11 2.21
C CYS A 348 -7.17 -19.41 1.62
N ALA A 349 -7.21 -20.48 2.41
CA ALA A 349 -7.71 -21.79 1.98
C ALA A 349 -9.20 -21.77 1.60
N GLN A 350 -9.99 -20.91 2.25
CA GLN A 350 -11.42 -20.71 1.94
C GLN A 350 -11.66 -19.69 0.82
N SER A 351 -10.62 -18.98 0.37
CA SER A 351 -10.77 -17.95 -0.65
C SER A 351 -11.12 -18.57 -2.01
N PRO A 352 -12.13 -18.06 -2.73
CA PRO A 352 -12.52 -18.56 -4.04
C PRO A 352 -11.48 -18.26 -5.14
N THR A 353 -10.36 -17.62 -4.79
CA THR A 353 -9.26 -17.22 -5.68
C THR A 353 -8.48 -18.39 -6.32
N GLY A 354 -8.99 -19.63 -6.24
CA GLY A 354 -8.38 -20.82 -6.86
C GLY A 354 -8.53 -20.92 -8.38
N ASN A 355 -9.38 -20.10 -9.02
CA ASN A 355 -9.69 -20.18 -10.45
C ASN A 355 -9.22 -18.97 -11.29
N GLY A 356 -8.52 -18.00 -10.70
CA GLY A 356 -7.96 -16.86 -11.43
C GLY A 356 -6.65 -17.20 -12.14
N ASP A 357 -6.28 -16.43 -13.16
CA ASP A 357 -4.98 -16.53 -13.85
C ASP A 357 -3.81 -16.37 -12.84
N MET A 358 -3.21 -17.50 -12.46
CA MET A 358 -2.08 -17.56 -11.53
C MET A 358 -0.72 -17.39 -12.24
N SER A 359 -0.70 -17.10 -13.55
CA SER A 359 0.52 -16.79 -14.30
C SER A 359 1.29 -15.58 -13.72
N CYS A 360 0.62 -14.77 -12.90
CA CYS A 360 1.18 -13.62 -12.19
C CYS A 360 1.49 -13.88 -10.69
N SER A 361 1.55 -15.15 -10.25
CA SER A 361 1.94 -15.53 -8.88
C SER A 361 3.34 -16.15 -8.83
N VAL A 362 4.16 -15.78 -7.86
CA VAL A 362 5.48 -16.40 -7.61
C VAL A 362 5.40 -17.87 -7.15
N LEU A 363 4.19 -18.37 -6.90
CA LEU A 363 3.91 -19.78 -6.60
C LEU A 363 3.58 -20.62 -7.84
N GLY A 364 3.52 -20.02 -9.02
CA GLY A 364 3.15 -20.73 -10.25
C GLY A 364 1.69 -21.16 -10.28
N SER A 365 1.41 -22.15 -11.13
CA SER A 365 0.07 -22.70 -11.34
C SER A 365 -0.35 -23.72 -10.28
N ASN A 366 0.58 -24.25 -9.48
CA ASN A 366 0.29 -25.21 -8.42
C ASN A 366 0.01 -24.50 -7.09
N THR A 367 -1.23 -24.07 -6.89
CA THR A 367 -1.69 -23.38 -5.68
C THR A 367 -2.22 -24.32 -4.60
N SER A 368 -2.04 -25.63 -4.75
CA SER A 368 -2.48 -26.61 -3.74
C SER A 368 -1.86 -26.35 -2.36
N SER A 369 -0.66 -25.77 -2.32
CA SER A 369 0.02 -25.32 -1.08
C SER A 369 -0.77 -24.24 -0.33
N LEU A 370 -1.51 -23.36 -1.03
CA LEU A 370 -2.33 -22.33 -0.40
C LEU A 370 -3.55 -22.90 0.31
N GLN A 371 -4.16 -23.94 -0.27
CA GLN A 371 -5.34 -24.59 0.29
C GLN A 371 -4.99 -25.58 1.40
N ASN A 372 -3.85 -26.26 1.27
CA ASN A 372 -3.45 -27.36 2.14
C ASN A 372 -2.37 -26.99 3.17
N HIS A 373 -2.09 -25.70 3.36
CA HIS A 373 -1.09 -25.27 4.34
C HIS A 373 -1.47 -25.77 5.74
N PRO A 374 -0.55 -26.38 6.52
CA PRO A 374 -0.86 -26.91 7.85
C PRO A 374 -1.47 -25.89 8.81
N GLY A 375 -1.17 -24.60 8.67
CA GLY A 375 -1.80 -23.52 9.45
C GLY A 375 -3.31 -23.37 9.25
N ALA A 376 -3.88 -23.98 8.20
CA ALA A 376 -5.32 -23.97 7.91
C ALA A 376 -6.08 -25.16 8.54
N SER A 377 -5.43 -26.30 8.74
CA SER A 377 -6.08 -27.58 9.11
C SER A 377 -5.53 -28.23 10.38
N ASP A 378 -4.26 -28.01 10.74
CA ASP A 378 -3.64 -28.62 11.91
C ASP A 378 -4.11 -27.92 13.21
N PRO A 379 -4.77 -28.63 14.14
CA PRO A 379 -5.31 -28.04 15.37
C PRO A 379 -4.25 -27.40 16.28
N GLN A 380 -3.05 -27.98 16.33
CA GLN A 380 -1.93 -27.46 17.13
C GLN A 380 -1.44 -26.14 16.53
N LYS A 381 -1.23 -26.09 15.21
CA LYS A 381 -0.78 -24.87 14.54
C LYS A 381 -1.84 -23.76 14.58
N ILE A 382 -3.12 -24.10 14.46
CA ILE A 382 -4.22 -23.15 14.63
C ILE A 382 -4.19 -22.56 16.04
N ARG A 383 -3.97 -23.39 17.08
CA ARG A 383 -3.86 -22.94 18.46
C ARG A 383 -2.65 -22.03 18.67
N VAL A 384 -1.50 -22.35 18.09
CA VAL A 384 -0.30 -21.50 18.15
C VAL A 384 -0.57 -20.13 17.50
N ALA A 385 -1.16 -20.10 16.31
CA ALA A 385 -1.53 -18.84 15.65
C ALA A 385 -2.49 -17.99 16.50
N ALA A 386 -3.43 -18.63 17.20
CA ALA A 386 -4.41 -17.94 18.05
C ALA A 386 -3.80 -17.28 19.29
N GLN A 387 -2.65 -17.76 19.80
CA GLN A 387 -2.00 -17.21 20.99
C GLN A 387 -1.46 -15.78 20.78
N PHE A 388 -1.06 -15.43 19.57
CA PHE A 388 -0.49 -14.11 19.25
C PHE A 388 -1.54 -13.04 18.96
N CYS A 389 -2.79 -13.31 19.36
CA CYS A 389 -3.93 -12.45 19.10
C CYS A 389 -4.28 -11.50 20.26
N THR A 390 -3.47 -11.36 21.33
CA THR A 390 -3.94 -10.74 22.59
C THR A 390 -3.21 -9.48 23.07
N GLU A 391 -1.99 -9.18 22.63
CA GLU A 391 -1.19 -8.06 23.19
C GLU A 391 -0.76 -7.06 22.09
N PRO A 392 -0.73 -5.74 22.37
CA PRO A 392 -0.17 -4.74 21.48
C PRO A 392 1.36 -4.78 21.48
N ASP A 393 1.98 -4.70 20.30
CA ASP A 393 3.45 -4.62 20.17
C ASP A 393 4.02 -3.40 20.91
N PRO A 394 5.17 -3.54 21.60
CA PRO A 394 5.90 -2.39 22.12
C PRO A 394 6.35 -1.45 20.97
N GLU A 395 6.17 -0.14 21.15
CA GLU A 395 6.50 0.86 20.14
C GLU A 395 7.99 0.82 19.72
N LEU A 396 8.24 0.75 18.41
CA LEU A 396 9.59 0.77 17.83
C LEU A 396 10.05 2.18 17.42
N THR A 397 10.94 2.78 18.22
CA THR A 397 11.73 3.94 17.82
C THR A 397 13.20 3.73 18.16
N GLY A 398 14.08 3.70 17.15
CA GLY A 398 15.52 3.79 17.33
C GLY A 398 16.28 3.54 16.03
N SER A 399 17.32 4.32 15.76
CA SER A 399 18.34 4.01 14.75
C SER A 399 19.58 3.48 15.49
N SER A 400 20.07 2.30 15.09
CA SER A 400 21.34 1.58 15.39
C SER A 400 22.09 1.99 16.69
N PRO A 401 22.39 1.11 17.67
CA PRO A 401 22.31 -0.37 17.78
C PRO A 401 21.03 -0.93 18.42
N GLU A 402 20.13 -0.05 18.85
CA GLU A 402 18.84 -0.41 19.47
C GLU A 402 17.94 -1.17 18.49
N ALA A 403 17.98 -0.84 17.20
CA ALA A 403 17.14 -1.47 16.18
C ALA A 403 17.36 -2.99 16.07
N LYS A 404 18.62 -3.45 16.00
CA LYS A 404 18.92 -4.89 15.95
C LYS A 404 18.48 -5.59 17.24
N ARG A 405 18.71 -4.96 18.40
CA ARG A 405 18.29 -5.50 19.70
C ARG A 405 16.75 -5.64 19.76
N MET A 406 16.03 -4.61 19.34
CA MET A 406 14.57 -4.62 19.33
C MET A 406 14.00 -5.66 18.36
N LEU A 407 14.52 -5.74 17.14
CA LEU A 407 14.13 -6.77 16.18
C LEU A 407 14.40 -8.18 16.73
N LYS A 408 15.52 -8.38 17.42
CA LYS A 408 15.81 -9.66 18.09
C LYS A 408 14.78 -9.98 19.18
N ILE A 409 14.47 -9.02 20.05
CA ILE A 409 13.43 -9.20 21.10
C ILE A 409 12.10 -9.58 20.47
N HIS A 410 11.70 -8.89 19.40
CA HIS A 410 10.44 -9.15 18.71
C HIS A 410 10.45 -10.55 18.09
N LEU A 411 11.46 -10.91 17.30
CA LEU A 411 11.56 -12.24 16.70
C LEU A 411 11.56 -13.36 17.75
N THR A 412 12.25 -13.17 18.88
CA THR A 412 12.23 -14.12 20.00
C THR A 412 10.83 -14.24 20.60
N GLY A 413 10.09 -13.14 20.72
CA GLY A 413 8.69 -13.15 21.15
C GLY A 413 7.78 -13.98 20.24
N TYR A 414 8.07 -14.00 18.93
CA TYR A 414 7.31 -14.75 17.92
C TYR A 414 7.94 -16.10 17.54
N LYS A 415 8.90 -16.61 18.32
CA LYS A 415 9.58 -17.90 18.11
C LYS A 415 8.61 -19.09 17.90
N PRO A 416 7.50 -19.22 18.66
CA PRO A 416 6.55 -20.31 18.41
C PRO A 416 5.92 -20.28 17.00
N LEU A 417 5.72 -19.11 16.40
CA LEU A 417 5.26 -19.02 15.00
C LEU A 417 6.35 -19.50 14.04
N ILE A 418 7.60 -19.10 14.27
CA ILE A 418 8.77 -19.44 13.44
C ILE A 418 9.06 -20.94 13.45
N GLU A 419 8.98 -21.59 14.62
CA GLU A 419 9.18 -23.04 14.77
C GLU A 419 8.07 -23.87 14.12
N ASN A 420 6.88 -23.30 13.93
CA ASN A 420 5.73 -23.97 13.32
C ASN A 420 5.50 -23.59 11.85
N ASP A 421 6.42 -22.84 11.23
CA ASP A 421 6.30 -22.28 9.88
C ASP A 421 5.03 -21.43 9.67
N LEU A 422 4.61 -20.70 10.71
CA LEU A 422 3.46 -19.80 10.68
C LEU A 422 3.86 -18.35 10.33
N TRP A 423 4.65 -18.21 9.27
CA TRP A 423 5.26 -16.96 8.83
C TRP A 423 4.28 -15.83 8.50
N ALA A 424 3.09 -16.16 7.97
CA ALA A 424 2.09 -15.19 7.54
C ALA A 424 1.28 -14.54 8.69
N VAL A 425 1.40 -15.04 9.92
CA VAL A 425 0.62 -14.54 11.07
C VAL A 425 1.17 -13.21 11.56
N SER A 426 0.35 -12.16 11.53
CA SER A 426 0.76 -10.83 12.00
C SER A 426 1.07 -10.80 13.50
N PRO A 427 2.09 -10.03 13.92
CA PRO A 427 2.86 -9.04 13.16
C PRO A 427 4.19 -9.57 12.55
N LEU A 428 4.42 -10.88 12.51
CA LEU A 428 5.69 -11.47 12.03
C LEU A 428 6.09 -11.01 10.62
N PRO A 429 5.22 -10.97 9.59
CA PRO A 429 5.55 -10.44 8.27
C PRO A 429 6.07 -8.98 8.28
N GLN A 430 5.50 -8.14 9.16
CA GLN A 430 5.93 -6.75 9.32
C GLN A 430 7.35 -6.70 9.90
N ILE A 431 7.63 -7.51 10.91
CA ILE A 431 8.97 -7.64 11.51
C ILE A 431 9.98 -8.16 10.49
N LEU A 432 9.63 -9.18 9.69
CA LEU A 432 10.49 -9.70 8.63
C LEU A 432 10.81 -8.65 7.55
N THR A 433 9.83 -7.81 7.22
CA THR A 433 10.07 -6.67 6.32
C THR A 433 11.07 -5.69 6.94
N GLU A 434 10.95 -5.39 8.24
CA GLU A 434 11.92 -4.54 8.95
C GLU A 434 13.32 -5.18 9.03
N VAL A 435 13.41 -6.51 9.18
CA VAL A 435 14.67 -7.26 9.13
C VAL A 435 15.35 -7.11 7.76
N SER A 436 14.60 -7.26 6.67
CA SER A 436 15.15 -7.04 5.32
C SER A 436 15.64 -5.59 5.12
N LEU A 437 14.90 -4.61 5.65
CA LEU A 437 15.34 -3.20 5.63
C LEU A 437 16.58 -2.95 6.49
N TYR A 438 16.68 -3.61 7.64
CA TYR A 438 17.87 -3.57 8.48
C TYR A 438 19.08 -4.06 7.69
N TYR A 439 18.99 -5.24 7.06
CA TYR A 439 20.08 -5.73 6.21
C TYR A 439 20.40 -4.81 5.03
N THR A 440 19.38 -4.20 4.42
CA THR A 440 19.56 -3.19 3.36
C THR A 440 20.37 -1.99 3.87
N HIS A 441 20.07 -1.51 5.09
CA HIS A 441 20.79 -0.39 5.71
C HIS A 441 22.24 -0.75 6.05
N GLU A 442 22.46 -1.99 6.50
CA GLU A 442 23.80 -2.53 6.77
C GLU A 442 24.53 -2.98 5.50
N GLN A 443 23.97 -2.75 4.31
CA GLN A 443 24.51 -3.15 3.00
C GLN A 443 24.73 -4.66 2.84
N LYS A 444 24.00 -5.48 3.61
CA LYS A 444 23.97 -6.95 3.48
C LYS A 444 22.87 -7.37 2.50
N PHE A 445 23.05 -7.04 1.22
CA PHE A 445 21.99 -7.19 0.22
C PHE A 445 21.58 -8.66 -0.04
N ALA A 446 22.51 -9.61 0.09
CA ALA A 446 22.22 -11.04 -0.02
C ALA A 446 21.17 -11.49 1.03
N TYR A 447 21.39 -11.15 2.30
CA TYR A 447 20.42 -11.42 3.36
C TYR A 447 19.13 -10.63 3.18
N ALA A 448 19.22 -9.37 2.75
CA ALA A 448 18.04 -8.55 2.50
C ALA A 448 17.13 -9.17 1.44
N VAL A 449 17.68 -9.63 0.30
CA VAL A 449 16.91 -10.22 -0.80
C VAL A 449 16.32 -11.58 -0.41
N ALA A 450 17.06 -12.41 0.32
CA ALA A 450 16.57 -13.70 0.81
C ALA A 450 15.35 -13.52 1.75
N VAL A 451 15.43 -12.60 2.72
CA VAL A 451 14.31 -12.31 3.62
C VAL A 451 13.14 -11.65 2.88
N ALA A 452 13.39 -10.77 1.90
CA ALA A 452 12.34 -10.17 1.10
C ALA A 452 11.61 -11.20 0.21
N ALA A 453 12.35 -12.12 -0.41
CA ALA A 453 11.80 -13.22 -1.19
C ALA A 453 10.97 -14.17 -0.33
N MET A 454 11.45 -14.47 0.88
CA MET A 454 10.69 -15.23 1.89
C MET A 454 9.36 -14.56 2.21
N VAL A 455 9.31 -13.24 2.46
CA VAL A 455 8.03 -12.54 2.68
C VAL A 455 7.11 -12.66 1.46
N ALA A 456 7.64 -12.50 0.26
CA ALA A 456 6.87 -12.57 -0.98
C ALA A 456 6.30 -13.97 -1.29
N VAL A 457 6.92 -15.03 -0.79
CA VAL A 457 6.55 -16.45 -1.03
C VAL A 457 5.77 -17.04 0.15
N GLU A 458 6.26 -16.87 1.37
CA GLU A 458 5.77 -17.57 2.59
C GLU A 458 4.76 -16.75 3.38
N CYS A 459 4.63 -15.44 3.13
CA CYS A 459 3.70 -14.58 3.85
C CYS A 459 2.61 -14.04 2.94
N ASP A 460 3.01 -13.35 1.88
CA ASP A 460 2.14 -12.53 1.05
C ASP A 460 0.96 -13.27 0.41
N PRO A 461 1.13 -14.47 -0.19
CA PRO A 461 0.03 -15.21 -0.79
C PRO A 461 -1.06 -15.62 0.19
N TYR A 462 -0.70 -15.87 1.45
CA TYR A 462 -1.64 -16.24 2.52
C TYR A 462 -2.35 -15.03 3.13
N ARG A 463 -1.69 -13.87 3.11
CA ARG A 463 -2.23 -12.61 3.64
C ARG A 463 -3.12 -11.90 2.63
N TYR A 464 -2.77 -12.01 1.36
CA TYR A 464 -3.38 -11.31 0.24
C TYR A 464 -3.64 -12.31 -0.89
N ALA A 465 -4.81 -12.94 -0.88
CA ALA A 465 -5.11 -14.04 -1.78
C ALA A 465 -5.02 -13.63 -3.28
N ALA A 466 -5.43 -12.39 -3.61
CA ALA A 466 -5.33 -11.86 -4.96
C ALA A 466 -3.86 -11.61 -5.39
N PRO A 467 -3.36 -12.19 -6.50
CA PRO A 467 -1.98 -12.01 -6.95
C PRO A 467 -1.63 -10.57 -7.34
N PHE A 468 -2.62 -9.81 -7.79
CA PHE A 468 -2.50 -8.40 -8.15
C PHE A 468 -2.70 -7.44 -6.97
N HIS A 469 -2.77 -7.95 -5.73
CA HIS A 469 -2.92 -7.11 -4.55
C HIS A 469 -1.72 -6.16 -4.40
N ALA A 470 -1.98 -4.89 -4.11
CA ALA A 470 -0.97 -3.82 -4.10
C ALA A 470 0.26 -4.12 -3.22
N ILE A 471 0.05 -4.77 -2.06
CA ILE A 471 1.15 -5.12 -1.15
C ILE A 471 2.04 -6.21 -1.74
N ARG A 472 1.48 -7.21 -2.43
CA ARG A 472 2.26 -8.24 -3.14
C ARG A 472 3.14 -7.60 -4.20
N LEU A 473 2.54 -6.74 -5.04
CA LEU A 473 3.26 -6.04 -6.10
C LEU A 473 4.39 -5.15 -5.55
N LYS A 474 4.15 -4.47 -4.43
CA LYS A 474 5.16 -3.66 -3.74
C LYS A 474 6.32 -4.53 -3.23
N ASN A 475 6.03 -5.68 -2.62
CA ASN A 475 7.06 -6.57 -2.09
C ASN A 475 7.85 -7.25 -3.21
N LEU A 476 7.23 -7.59 -4.34
CA LEU A 476 7.94 -8.04 -5.54
C LEU A 476 8.90 -6.96 -6.08
N LEU A 477 8.47 -5.70 -6.15
CA LEU A 477 9.37 -4.59 -6.51
C LEU A 477 10.53 -4.43 -5.52
N MET A 478 10.32 -4.73 -4.24
CA MET A 478 11.41 -4.72 -3.25
C MET A 478 12.42 -5.84 -3.54
N VAL A 479 11.97 -7.06 -3.85
CA VAL A 479 12.85 -8.16 -4.26
C VAL A 479 13.64 -7.77 -5.51
N ILE A 480 12.98 -7.27 -6.56
CA ILE A 480 13.64 -6.83 -7.81
C ILE A 480 14.72 -5.79 -7.52
N LYS A 481 14.41 -4.76 -6.72
CA LYS A 481 15.38 -3.71 -6.37
C LYS A 481 16.59 -4.27 -5.61
N LEU A 482 16.39 -5.27 -4.77
CA LEU A 482 17.48 -5.92 -4.04
C LEU A 482 18.31 -6.86 -4.93
N LEU A 483 17.69 -7.57 -5.88
CA LEU A 483 18.41 -8.37 -6.89
C LEU A 483 19.34 -7.49 -7.73
N VAL A 484 18.88 -6.31 -8.14
CA VAL A 484 19.72 -5.34 -8.86
C VAL A 484 20.95 -4.92 -8.03
N LEU A 485 20.80 -4.81 -6.71
CA LEU A 485 21.89 -4.44 -5.79
C LEU A 485 22.87 -5.60 -5.51
N THR A 486 22.48 -6.86 -5.75
CA THR A 486 23.35 -8.04 -5.60
C THR A 486 24.10 -8.42 -6.88
N ALA A 487 23.78 -7.79 -8.01
CA ALA A 487 24.30 -8.18 -9.33
C ALA A 487 25.83 -8.08 -9.45
N GLU A 488 26.46 -7.06 -8.86
CA GLU A 488 27.91 -6.87 -8.93
C GLU A 488 28.66 -7.94 -8.12
N ASP A 489 28.27 -8.14 -6.85
CA ASP A 489 28.92 -9.12 -5.96
C ASP A 489 28.78 -10.55 -6.49
N SER A 490 27.60 -10.90 -6.99
CA SER A 490 27.34 -12.23 -7.58
C SER A 490 28.05 -12.45 -8.92
N ALA A 491 28.27 -11.39 -9.72
CA ALA A 491 29.06 -11.47 -10.95
C ALA A 491 30.56 -11.65 -10.63
N ALA A 492 31.06 -10.96 -9.61
CA ALA A 492 32.44 -11.12 -9.13
C ALA A 492 32.70 -12.56 -8.64
N LEU A 493 31.74 -13.16 -7.93
CA LEU A 493 31.86 -14.53 -7.44
C LEU A 493 31.89 -15.57 -8.57
N ARG A 494 31.10 -15.39 -9.64
CA ARG A 494 31.16 -16.26 -10.83
C ARG A 494 32.54 -16.31 -11.49
N GLN A 495 33.31 -15.23 -11.38
CA GLN A 495 34.64 -15.10 -11.98
C GLN A 495 35.76 -15.57 -11.03
N ALA A 496 35.44 -15.84 -9.76
CA ALA A 496 36.42 -16.25 -8.76
C ALA A 496 36.75 -17.76 -8.86
N PRO A 497 37.99 -18.18 -8.54
CA PRO A 497 38.33 -19.60 -8.45
C PRO A 497 37.50 -20.29 -7.35
N ARG A 498 36.94 -21.48 -7.64
CA ARG A 498 36.09 -22.30 -6.73
C ARG A 498 36.65 -22.50 -5.31
N ALA A 499 37.94 -22.24 -5.07
CA ALA A 499 38.60 -22.36 -3.76
C ALA A 499 38.28 -21.23 -2.77
N VAL A 500 37.58 -20.16 -3.18
CA VAL A 500 37.06 -19.11 -2.28
C VAL A 500 35.57 -19.34 -2.05
N ALA A 501 35.20 -20.54 -1.60
CA ALA A 501 33.84 -20.82 -1.15
C ALA A 501 33.54 -19.90 0.04
N ALA A 502 32.47 -19.13 -0.07
CA ALA A 502 32.15 -18.13 0.93
C ALA A 502 31.70 -18.87 2.20
N ARG A 503 32.45 -18.70 3.30
CA ARG A 503 32.20 -19.44 4.54
C ARG A 503 30.95 -18.90 5.24
N GLY A 504 30.00 -19.80 5.51
CA GLY A 504 28.79 -19.49 6.28
C GLY A 504 27.59 -19.12 5.41
N LEU A 505 26.48 -18.79 6.07
CA LEU A 505 25.17 -18.64 5.42
C LEU A 505 25.12 -17.51 4.39
N GLU A 506 25.85 -16.41 4.61
CA GLU A 506 25.96 -15.30 3.63
C GLU A 506 26.59 -15.76 2.32
N GLY A 507 27.56 -16.68 2.41
CA GLY A 507 28.21 -17.28 1.26
C GLY A 507 27.28 -18.16 0.45
N GLU A 508 26.50 -19.01 1.11
CA GLU A 508 25.51 -19.86 0.44
C GLU A 508 24.46 -19.04 -0.33
N VAL A 509 24.04 -17.91 0.23
CA VAL A 509 23.10 -17.00 -0.46
C VAL A 509 23.77 -16.37 -1.68
N LEU A 510 25.02 -15.91 -1.56
CA LEU A 510 25.77 -15.34 -2.68
C LEU A 510 26.06 -16.36 -3.79
N GLU A 511 26.35 -17.61 -3.43
CA GLU A 511 26.55 -18.71 -4.38
C GLU A 511 25.27 -19.01 -5.15
N MET A 512 24.13 -19.12 -4.46
CA MET A 512 22.83 -19.25 -5.13
C MET A 512 22.56 -18.07 -6.07
N LEU A 513 22.74 -16.83 -5.60
CA LEU A 513 22.56 -15.65 -6.44
C LEU A 513 23.50 -15.64 -7.66
N ALA A 514 24.72 -16.15 -7.52
CA ALA A 514 25.68 -16.27 -8.61
C ALA A 514 25.27 -17.30 -9.66
N GLU A 515 24.58 -18.38 -9.29
CA GLU A 515 24.03 -19.39 -10.20
C GLU A 515 22.72 -18.95 -10.87
N MET A 516 22.00 -18.01 -10.25
CA MET A 516 20.74 -17.48 -10.76
C MET A 516 20.92 -16.50 -11.93
N ASP A 517 20.04 -16.59 -12.93
CA ASP A 517 19.84 -15.50 -13.89
C ASP A 517 18.97 -14.40 -13.26
N GLN A 518 19.60 -13.60 -12.40
CA GLN A 518 18.94 -12.51 -11.67
C GLN A 518 18.27 -11.48 -12.59
N VAL A 519 18.83 -11.27 -13.79
CA VAL A 519 18.32 -10.27 -14.73
C VAL A 519 17.04 -10.79 -15.39
N SER A 520 17.00 -12.05 -15.81
CA SER A 520 15.78 -12.67 -16.36
C SER A 520 14.69 -12.79 -15.29
N LEU A 521 15.05 -13.22 -14.08
CA LEU A 521 14.13 -13.22 -12.94
C LEU A 521 13.55 -11.82 -12.70
N SER A 522 14.39 -10.79 -12.65
CA SER A 522 13.96 -9.40 -12.46
C SER A 522 13.03 -8.93 -13.58
N GLN A 523 13.37 -9.22 -14.85
CA GLN A 523 12.52 -8.87 -16.00
C GLN A 523 11.15 -9.55 -15.94
N MET A 524 11.10 -10.85 -15.62
CA MET A 524 9.83 -11.58 -15.52
C MET A 524 8.98 -11.07 -14.36
N LEU A 525 9.57 -10.84 -13.18
CA LEU A 525 8.86 -10.24 -12.04
C LEU A 525 8.34 -8.83 -12.36
N LEU A 526 9.10 -8.00 -13.10
CA LEU A 526 8.65 -6.68 -13.54
C LEU A 526 7.46 -6.79 -14.51
N ILE A 527 7.48 -7.73 -15.45
CA ILE A 527 6.35 -7.99 -16.35
C ILE A 527 5.11 -8.40 -15.55
N MET A 528 5.24 -9.26 -14.53
CA MET A 528 4.13 -9.63 -13.64
C MET A 528 3.54 -8.40 -12.94
N VAL A 529 4.40 -7.54 -12.36
CA VAL A 529 3.97 -6.30 -11.70
C VAL A 529 3.28 -5.36 -12.69
N MET A 530 3.82 -5.19 -13.89
CA MET A 530 3.24 -4.34 -14.94
C MET A 530 1.87 -4.85 -15.40
N LYS A 531 1.73 -6.14 -15.69
CA LYS A 531 0.44 -6.75 -16.06
C LYS A 531 -0.62 -6.54 -14.97
N ALA A 532 -0.23 -6.71 -13.71
CA ALA A 532 -1.14 -6.54 -12.58
C ALA A 532 -1.49 -5.08 -12.24
N ALA A 533 -0.55 -4.15 -12.46
CA ALA A 533 -0.69 -2.74 -12.08
C ALA A 533 -1.17 -1.81 -13.21
N SER A 534 -1.10 -2.24 -14.47
CA SER A 534 -1.60 -1.46 -15.60
C SER A 534 -2.25 -2.38 -16.65
N PRO A 535 -3.31 -3.12 -16.29
CA PRO A 535 -4.10 -3.83 -17.28
C PRO A 535 -4.66 -2.82 -18.32
N PRO A 536 -4.59 -3.13 -19.63
CA PRO A 536 -5.04 -2.21 -20.67
C PRO A 536 -6.51 -1.79 -20.49
N GLY A 537 -6.78 -0.49 -20.51
CA GLY A 537 -8.15 0.05 -20.48
C GLY A 537 -8.81 0.09 -19.09
N ASP A 538 -8.08 -0.22 -18.02
CA ASP A 538 -8.62 -0.27 -16.64
C ASP A 538 -8.40 1.03 -15.84
N GLY A 539 -7.84 2.08 -16.46
CA GLY A 539 -7.63 3.39 -15.81
C GLY A 539 -6.51 3.42 -14.76
N LEU A 540 -5.64 2.40 -14.76
CA LEU A 540 -4.54 2.21 -13.82
C LEU A 540 -3.16 2.60 -14.40
N GLU A 541 -3.11 3.24 -15.57
CA GLU A 541 -1.87 3.54 -16.31
C GLU A 541 -0.92 4.46 -15.56
N GLN A 542 -1.44 5.29 -14.63
CA GLN A 542 -0.66 6.20 -13.79
C GLN A 542 -0.43 5.66 -12.38
N TRP A 543 -0.77 4.40 -12.11
CA TRP A 543 -0.51 3.82 -10.80
C TRP A 543 0.99 3.73 -10.54
N SER A 544 1.43 4.26 -9.39
CA SER A 544 2.85 4.41 -9.06
C SER A 544 3.64 3.10 -9.06
N LEU A 545 3.01 1.96 -8.80
CA LEU A 545 3.67 0.65 -8.88
C LEU A 545 3.96 0.27 -10.35
N GLY A 546 2.99 0.45 -11.25
CA GLY A 546 3.16 0.17 -12.68
C GLY A 546 4.13 1.13 -13.37
N VAL A 547 4.14 2.41 -12.97
CA VAL A 547 5.12 3.40 -13.44
C VAL A 547 6.54 2.98 -13.02
N GLN A 548 6.76 2.70 -11.73
CA GLN A 548 8.08 2.24 -11.26
C GLN A 548 8.53 0.96 -11.94
N ALA A 549 7.62 -0.01 -12.13
CA ALA A 549 7.96 -1.26 -12.80
C ALA A 549 8.39 -1.03 -14.26
N ARG A 550 7.71 -0.14 -14.99
CA ARG A 550 8.10 0.22 -16.36
C ARG A 550 9.47 0.89 -16.44
N GLU A 551 9.72 1.88 -15.57
CA GLU A 551 11.01 2.57 -15.52
C GLU A 551 12.17 1.57 -15.28
N LEU A 552 12.02 0.67 -14.30
CA LEU A 552 13.01 -0.38 -14.05
C LEU A 552 13.11 -1.39 -15.20
N TYR A 553 12.00 -1.71 -15.87
CA TYR A 553 11.99 -2.64 -16.99
C TYR A 553 12.76 -2.07 -18.19
N GLU A 554 12.55 -0.80 -18.53
CA GLU A 554 13.27 -0.12 -19.61
C GLU A 554 14.78 -0.09 -19.35
N ASP A 555 15.20 0.16 -18.10
CA ASP A 555 16.61 0.12 -17.70
C ASP A 555 17.24 -1.26 -17.92
N ILE A 556 16.51 -2.35 -17.61
CA ILE A 556 17.03 -3.72 -17.74
C ILE A 556 16.92 -4.26 -19.18
N ALA A 557 15.87 -3.89 -19.92
CA ALA A 557 15.67 -4.30 -21.31
C ALA A 557 16.73 -3.72 -22.26
N GLY A 558 17.39 -2.63 -21.88
CA GLY A 558 18.48 -2.01 -22.65
C GLY A 558 19.84 -2.73 -22.56
N LEU A 559 19.96 -3.84 -21.83
CA LEU A 559 21.22 -4.59 -21.70
C LEU A 559 21.53 -5.40 -22.97
N GLU A 560 22.73 -5.23 -23.53
CA GLU A 560 23.20 -5.94 -24.73
C GLU A 560 23.52 -7.43 -24.46
N GLY A 561 23.42 -8.29 -25.49
CA GLY A 561 23.87 -9.69 -25.44
C GLY A 561 22.90 -10.69 -24.80
N ARG A 562 21.59 -10.39 -24.80
CA ARG A 562 20.52 -11.13 -24.10
C ARG A 562 19.42 -11.68 -25.02
N GLU A 563 19.72 -11.84 -26.30
CA GLU A 563 18.71 -12.10 -27.35
C GLU A 563 17.95 -13.42 -27.13
N GLN A 564 18.64 -14.45 -26.64
CA GLN A 564 18.05 -15.77 -26.38
C GLN A 564 17.09 -15.73 -25.18
N GLU A 565 17.52 -15.13 -24.07
CA GLU A 565 16.69 -14.97 -22.87
C GLU A 565 15.48 -14.09 -23.16
N LEU A 566 15.68 -12.97 -23.88
CA LEU A 566 14.59 -12.09 -24.29
C LEU A 566 13.58 -12.82 -25.17
N SER A 567 14.02 -13.69 -26.08
CA SER A 567 13.12 -14.50 -26.91
C SER A 567 12.23 -15.41 -26.07
N LEU A 568 12.78 -16.08 -25.05
CA LEU A 568 12.00 -16.92 -24.12
C LEU A 568 11.04 -16.10 -23.26
N ILE A 569 11.48 -14.93 -22.77
CA ILE A 569 10.65 -14.02 -21.97
C ILE A 569 9.50 -13.46 -22.82
N HIS A 570 9.75 -13.11 -24.09
CA HIS A 570 8.72 -12.64 -25.01
C HIS A 570 7.72 -13.76 -25.33
N ALA A 571 8.19 -14.97 -25.60
CA ALA A 571 7.31 -16.13 -25.81
C ALA A 571 6.39 -16.38 -24.60
N TRP A 572 6.93 -16.34 -23.38
CA TRP A 572 6.11 -16.44 -22.16
C TRP A 572 5.15 -15.26 -21.97
N ARG A 573 5.59 -14.04 -22.29
CA ARG A 573 4.74 -12.86 -22.14
C ARG A 573 3.52 -12.93 -23.06
N ASP A 574 3.72 -13.39 -24.28
CA ASP A 574 2.74 -13.38 -25.37
C ASP A 574 1.79 -14.60 -25.28
N ASP A 575 2.29 -15.77 -24.87
CA ASP A 575 1.49 -16.97 -24.58
C ASP A 575 1.93 -17.63 -23.26
N PRO A 576 1.43 -17.16 -22.10
CA PRO A 576 1.82 -17.70 -20.78
C PRO A 576 1.26 -19.10 -20.51
N GLU A 577 0.22 -19.52 -21.24
CA GLU A 577 -0.49 -20.78 -21.00
C GLU A 577 0.11 -21.97 -21.76
N SER A 578 0.97 -21.73 -22.76
CA SER A 578 1.69 -22.80 -23.44
C SER A 578 2.53 -23.65 -22.47
N GLU A 579 2.68 -24.94 -22.76
CA GLU A 579 3.45 -25.86 -21.91
C GLU A 579 4.92 -25.41 -21.75
N SER A 580 5.53 -24.90 -22.83
CA SER A 580 6.88 -24.32 -22.80
C SER A 580 6.96 -23.10 -21.89
N SER A 581 5.98 -22.19 -21.98
CA SER A 581 5.94 -20.98 -21.17
C SER A 581 5.71 -21.29 -19.70
N ARG A 582 4.85 -22.27 -19.37
CA ARG A 582 4.64 -22.73 -17.99
C ARG A 582 5.91 -23.35 -17.41
N ARG A 583 6.60 -24.21 -18.16
CA ARG A 583 7.88 -24.82 -17.71
C ARG A 583 8.98 -23.78 -17.53
N PHE A 584 9.07 -22.82 -18.45
CA PHE A 584 10.02 -21.72 -18.35
C PHE A 584 9.74 -20.85 -17.12
N PHE A 585 8.48 -20.46 -16.89
CA PHE A 585 8.06 -19.70 -15.72
C PHE A 585 8.36 -20.44 -14.40
N GLU A 586 8.05 -21.74 -14.36
CA GLU A 586 8.32 -22.59 -13.19
C GLU A 586 9.83 -22.61 -12.87
N TYR A 587 10.68 -22.75 -13.89
CA TYR A 587 12.13 -22.76 -13.73
C TYR A 587 12.72 -21.39 -13.38
N ALA A 588 12.33 -20.35 -14.12
CA ALA A 588 12.95 -19.03 -14.09
C ALA A 588 12.43 -18.15 -12.94
N VAL A 589 11.20 -18.37 -12.47
CA VAL A 589 10.57 -17.58 -11.40
C VAL A 589 10.29 -18.44 -10.17
N VAL A 590 9.46 -19.48 -10.29
CA VAL A 590 8.92 -20.20 -9.13
C VAL A 590 10.01 -20.88 -8.32
N LYS A 591 10.85 -21.70 -8.97
CA LYS A 591 11.98 -22.37 -8.31
C LYS A 591 12.99 -21.39 -7.71
N GLN A 592 13.29 -20.31 -8.41
CA GLN A 592 14.26 -19.31 -7.97
C GLN A 592 13.76 -18.55 -6.73
N MET A 593 12.50 -18.12 -6.75
CA MET A 593 11.87 -17.45 -5.62
C MET A 593 11.72 -18.38 -4.42
N ALA A 594 11.36 -19.64 -4.63
CA ALA A 594 11.28 -20.65 -3.57
C ALA A 594 12.66 -20.92 -2.93
N ALA A 595 13.71 -21.06 -3.74
CA ALA A 595 15.07 -21.28 -3.25
C ALA A 595 15.57 -20.09 -2.40
N LEU A 596 15.34 -18.86 -2.85
CA LEU A 596 15.65 -17.65 -2.06
C LEU A 596 14.82 -17.57 -0.77
N ALA A 597 13.54 -17.96 -0.82
CA ALA A 597 12.67 -17.98 0.35
C ALA A 597 13.13 -19.01 1.40
N ASP A 598 13.57 -20.20 0.98
CA ASP A 598 14.14 -21.23 1.84
C ASP A 598 15.43 -20.74 2.54
N LEU A 599 16.31 -20.06 1.81
CA LEU A 599 17.46 -19.40 2.41
C LEU A 599 17.03 -18.28 3.37
N GLY A 600 16.01 -17.50 3.04
CA GLY A 600 15.46 -16.47 3.93
C GLY A 600 15.00 -17.05 5.27
N LYS A 601 14.30 -18.19 5.26
CA LYS A 601 13.89 -18.91 6.49
C LYS A 601 15.11 -19.28 7.34
N ARG A 602 16.18 -19.77 6.71
CA ARG A 602 17.44 -20.10 7.39
C ARG A 602 18.14 -18.87 7.95
N VAL A 603 18.20 -17.77 7.19
CA VAL A 603 18.77 -16.48 7.63
C VAL A 603 18.08 -16.01 8.89
N VAL A 604 16.75 -16.03 8.91
CA VAL A 604 15.98 -15.63 10.10
C VAL A 604 16.33 -16.52 11.30
N ARG A 605 16.29 -17.85 11.15
CA ARG A 605 16.56 -18.79 12.26
C ARG A 605 17.99 -18.70 12.79
N THR A 606 18.98 -18.69 11.91
CA THR A 606 20.40 -18.74 12.27
C THR A 606 20.92 -17.40 12.77
N GLU A 607 20.70 -16.30 12.03
CA GLU A 607 21.28 -14.99 12.36
C GLU A 607 20.59 -14.32 13.56
N TRP A 608 19.32 -14.64 13.80
CA TRP A 608 18.54 -14.07 14.90
C TRP A 608 18.38 -15.02 16.10
N GLN A 609 18.80 -16.28 15.95
CA GLN A 609 18.76 -17.33 17.00
C GLN A 609 17.34 -17.61 17.50
N VAL A 610 16.41 -17.80 16.55
CA VAL A 610 14.97 -17.97 16.80
C VAL A 610 14.41 -19.19 16.12
#